data_AF-A0A9N9DH66-F1
#
_entry.id   AF-A0A9N9DH66-F1
#
_cell.length_a   1.000
_cell.length_b   1.000
_cell.length_c   1.000
_cell.angle_alpha   90.00
_cell.angle_beta   90.00
_cell.angle_gamma   90.00
#
_symmetry.space_group_name_H-M   'P 1'
#
loop_
_entity.id
_entity.type
_entity.pdbx_description
1 polymer ?
#
loop_
_entity_poly.entity_id
_entity_poly.type
_entity_poly.pdbx_seq_one_letter_code
_entity_poly.pdbx_strand_id
1 'polypeptide(L)'
;MSQSTSWEKLLAENSRLKAQLGAITEGGGIKIIFPDKDIAKQIIRKINPRILKELPRYSFNPNNSSNLVLEGDNLHALASLYQYRNKVDLILTDPPYNTGKDFRYNDKQTKLPNDEELGDLIKSDDPARHTK
;
A
#
# COMPACT_ATOMS: atom_id res chain seq x y z
N MET A 1 -2.47 -14.06 -47.87
CA MET A 1 -3.77 -13.78 -47.21
C MET A 1 -3.58 -13.85 -45.68
N SER A 2 -3.10 -12.78 -45.03
CA SER A 2 -2.99 -12.75 -43.56
C SER A 2 -2.73 -11.31 -43.06
N GLN A 3 -3.65 -10.38 -43.31
CA GLN A 3 -3.61 -9.04 -42.69
C GLN A 3 -4.95 -8.64 -42.02
N SER A 4 -6.03 -9.41 -42.17
CA SER A 4 -7.35 -9.14 -41.56
C SER A 4 -7.35 -9.24 -40.04
N THR A 5 -6.50 -10.11 -39.48
CA THR A 5 -6.58 -10.52 -38.07
C THR A 5 -6.01 -9.51 -37.08
N SER A 6 -5.22 -8.53 -37.52
CA SER A 6 -4.58 -7.56 -36.63
C SER A 6 -5.50 -6.37 -36.33
N TRP A 7 -6.17 -5.84 -37.36
CA TRP A 7 -7.09 -4.71 -37.21
C TRP A 7 -8.36 -5.06 -36.44
N GLU A 8 -8.92 -6.24 -36.65
CA GLU A 8 -10.08 -6.72 -35.89
C GLU A 8 -9.76 -6.87 -34.40
N LYS A 9 -8.56 -7.37 -34.05
CA LYS A 9 -8.09 -7.44 -32.66
C LYS A 9 -7.91 -6.06 -32.03
N LEU A 10 -7.33 -5.11 -32.78
CA LEU A 10 -7.17 -3.73 -32.31
C LEU A 10 -8.51 -3.02 -32.11
N LEU A 11 -9.51 -3.30 -32.95
CA LEU A 11 -10.86 -2.76 -32.81
C LEU A 11 -11.59 -3.35 -31.61
N ALA A 12 -11.45 -4.66 -31.39
CA ALA A 12 -11.99 -5.33 -30.21
C ALA A 12 -11.35 -4.78 -28.92
N GLU A 13 -10.03 -4.59 -28.91
CA GLU A 13 -9.31 -4.03 -27.76
C GLU A 13 -9.69 -2.57 -27.51
N ASN A 14 -9.78 -1.73 -28.55
CA ASN A 14 -10.27 -0.36 -28.41
C ASN A 14 -11.70 -0.29 -27.87
N SER A 15 -12.57 -1.21 -28.30
CA SER A 15 -13.95 -1.28 -27.81
C SER A 15 -14.00 -1.69 -26.34
N ARG A 16 -13.15 -2.66 -25.94
CA ARG A 16 -12.96 -3.08 -24.54
C ARG A 16 -12.45 -1.93 -23.67
N LEU A 17 -11.43 -1.21 -24.13
CA LEU A 17 -10.85 -0.07 -23.40
C LEU A 17 -11.86 1.07 -23.24
N LYS A 18 -12.65 1.38 -24.28
CA LYS A 18 -13.73 2.36 -24.21
C LYS A 18 -14.83 1.95 -23.21
N ALA A 19 -15.20 0.67 -23.18
CA ALA A 19 -16.17 0.17 -22.21
C ALA A 19 -15.65 0.25 -20.76
N GLN A 20 -14.36 -0.06 -20.53
CA GLN A 20 -13.74 0.09 -19.22
C GLN A 20 -13.68 1.55 -18.78
N LEU A 21 -13.36 2.47 -19.69
CA LEU A 21 -13.40 3.91 -19.43
C LEU A 21 -14.82 4.39 -19.13
N GLY A 22 -15.81 3.92 -19.88
CA GLY A 22 -17.24 4.18 -19.64
C GLY A 22 -17.67 3.77 -18.24
N ALA A 23 -17.36 2.54 -17.83
CA ALA A 23 -17.68 2.02 -16.50
C ALA A 23 -17.01 2.80 -15.36
N ILE A 24 -15.83 3.37 -15.60
CA ILE A 24 -15.16 4.26 -14.66
C ILE A 24 -15.95 5.57 -14.49
N THR A 25 -16.43 6.13 -15.60
CA THR A 25 -17.16 7.41 -15.68
C THR A 25 -18.64 7.34 -15.29
N GLU A 26 -19.27 6.17 -15.37
CA GLU A 26 -20.73 6.00 -15.19
C GLU A 26 -21.22 6.04 -13.73
N GLY A 27 -20.31 6.10 -12.75
CA GLY A 27 -20.69 6.36 -11.36
C GLY A 27 -20.57 7.84 -11.05
N GLY A 28 -21.70 8.54 -10.93
CA GLY A 28 -21.74 9.96 -10.57
C GLY A 28 -20.84 10.30 -9.37
N GLY A 29 -20.19 11.47 -9.44
CA GLY A 29 -19.23 11.96 -8.44
C GLY A 29 -17.79 12.06 -8.94
N ILE A 30 -16.95 12.77 -8.20
CA ILE A 30 -15.52 12.93 -8.52
C ILE A 30 -14.75 11.73 -7.95
N LYS A 31 -14.04 11.00 -8.81
CA LYS A 31 -13.20 9.85 -8.41
C LYS A 31 -11.74 10.14 -8.70
N ILE A 32 -10.88 9.98 -7.69
CA ILE A 32 -9.43 9.98 -7.88
C ILE A 32 -8.99 8.56 -8.25
N ILE A 33 -8.36 8.43 -9.42
CA ILE A 33 -7.84 7.17 -9.95
C ILE A 33 -6.33 7.35 -10.10
N PHE A 34 -5.59 6.38 -9.61
CA PHE A 34 -4.14 6.32 -9.70
C PHE A 34 -3.74 4.87 -9.98
N PRO A 35 -2.57 4.64 -10.61
CA PRO A 35 -2.03 3.30 -10.82
C PRO A 35 -2.03 2.48 -9.52
N ASP A 36 -2.24 1.17 -9.63
CA ASP A 36 -2.14 0.21 -8.51
C ASP A 36 -3.10 0.42 -7.32
N LYS A 37 -4.09 1.32 -7.45
CA LYS A 37 -5.16 1.51 -6.45
C LYS A 37 -5.86 0.21 -6.07
N ASP A 38 -6.12 -0.67 -7.03
CA ASP A 38 -6.76 -1.96 -6.78
C ASP A 38 -5.82 -2.96 -6.11
N ILE A 39 -4.52 -2.89 -6.41
CA ILE A 39 -3.49 -3.68 -5.73
C ILE A 39 -3.41 -3.26 -4.27
N ALA A 40 -3.35 -1.96 -3.97
CA ALA A 40 -3.34 -1.43 -2.60
C ALA A 40 -4.56 -1.94 -1.80
N LYS A 41 -5.75 -1.97 -2.41
CA LYS A 41 -6.95 -2.54 -1.77
C LYS A 41 -6.84 -4.05 -1.53
N GLN A 42 -6.22 -4.79 -2.45
CA GLN A 42 -5.99 -6.22 -2.27
C GLN A 42 -4.99 -6.50 -1.15
N ILE A 43 -3.93 -5.69 -1.02
CA ILE A 43 -2.93 -5.80 0.05
C ILE A 43 -3.59 -5.66 1.42
N ILE A 44 -4.41 -4.62 1.61
CA ILE A 44 -5.13 -4.37 2.87
C ILE A 44 -6.01 -5.57 3.28
N ARG A 45 -6.57 -6.31 2.32
CA ARG A 45 -7.40 -7.50 2.61
C ARG A 45 -6.60 -8.74 2.99
N LYS A 46 -5.33 -8.80 2.61
CA LYS A 46 -4.45 -9.96 2.81
C LYS A 46 -3.54 -9.82 4.01
N ILE A 47 -3.46 -8.62 4.60
CA ILE A 47 -2.59 -8.38 5.74
C ILE A 47 -3.15 -9.05 6.98
N ASN A 48 -2.28 -9.74 7.72
CA ASN A 48 -2.63 -10.38 8.97
C ASN A 48 -2.12 -9.57 10.17
N PRO A 49 -2.90 -9.46 11.25
CA PRO A 49 -2.39 -8.92 12.50
C PRO A 49 -1.24 -9.78 13.02
N ARG A 50 -0.21 -9.13 13.56
CA ARG A 50 0.95 -9.77 14.20
C ARG A 50 0.69 -9.97 15.69
N ILE A 51 1.33 -11.00 16.25
CA ILE A 51 1.37 -11.25 17.70
C ILE A 51 2.34 -10.27 18.33
N LEU A 52 1.89 -9.56 19.36
CA LEU A 52 2.73 -8.63 20.11
C LEU A 52 3.55 -9.41 21.16
N LYS A 53 4.86 -9.16 21.18
CA LYS A 53 5.76 -9.71 22.21
C LYS A 53 6.25 -8.56 23.06
N GLU A 54 6.02 -8.65 24.37
CA GLU A 54 6.56 -7.68 25.31
C GLU A 54 8.07 -7.83 25.44
N LEU A 55 8.78 -6.71 25.48
CA LEU A 55 10.22 -6.64 25.62
C LEU A 55 10.56 -5.91 26.93
N PRO A 56 10.74 -6.63 28.06
CA PRO A 56 10.93 -6.02 29.38
C PRO A 56 12.09 -5.03 29.45
N ARG A 57 13.13 -5.23 28.61
CA ARG A 57 14.30 -4.36 28.51
C ARG A 57 13.96 -2.92 28.09
N TYR A 58 12.93 -2.75 27.26
CA TYR A 58 12.50 -1.45 26.75
C TYR A 58 11.25 -0.91 27.46
N SER A 59 10.66 -1.70 28.35
CA SER A 59 9.50 -1.29 29.12
C SER A 59 9.91 -0.42 30.30
N PHE A 60 9.24 0.71 30.46
CA PHE A 60 9.35 1.56 31.64
C PHE A 60 8.04 1.51 32.42
N ASN A 61 8.11 1.06 33.68
CA ASN A 61 6.97 0.94 34.60
C ASN A 61 5.76 0.14 34.03
N PRO A 62 5.95 -1.13 33.64
CA PRO A 62 4.93 -1.90 32.90
C PRO A 62 3.62 -2.12 33.65
N ASN A 63 3.65 -2.15 34.99
CA ASN A 63 2.45 -2.41 35.80
C ASN A 63 1.56 -1.17 36.02
N ASN A 64 2.03 0.03 35.64
CA ASN A 64 1.34 1.29 35.93
C ASN A 64 1.32 2.26 34.74
N SER A 65 1.72 1.81 33.54
CA SER A 65 1.67 2.59 32.30
C SER A 65 0.51 2.13 31.43
N SER A 66 -0.22 3.08 30.85
CA SER A 66 -1.23 2.82 29.81
C SER A 66 -0.71 3.09 28.40
N ASN A 67 0.57 3.44 28.26
CA ASN A 67 1.19 3.77 26.98
C ASN A 67 1.77 2.51 26.33
N LEU A 68 1.54 2.36 25.03
CA LEU A 68 2.05 1.26 24.21
C LEU A 68 2.97 1.80 23.12
N VAL A 69 4.17 1.24 23.02
CA VAL A 69 5.11 1.49 21.92
C VAL A 69 5.23 0.20 21.12
N LEU A 70 5.01 0.30 19.81
CA LEU A 70 5.13 -0.83 18.88
C LEU A 70 6.31 -0.59 17.94
N GLU A 71 7.18 -1.59 17.84
CA GLU A 71 8.27 -1.62 16.85
C GLU A 71 7.86 -2.49 15.66
N GLY A 72 8.02 -1.98 14.44
CA GLY A 72 7.75 -2.70 13.21
C GLY A 72 7.16 -1.82 12.10
N ASP A 73 6.74 -2.48 11.02
CA ASP A 73 6.03 -1.84 9.92
C ASP A 73 4.65 -1.31 10.35
N ASN A 74 4.32 -0.09 9.93
CA ASN A 74 3.12 0.60 10.38
C ASN A 74 1.82 -0.07 9.92
N LEU A 75 1.81 -0.69 8.73
CA LEU A 75 0.62 -1.33 8.18
C LEU A 75 0.25 -2.57 9.01
N HIS A 76 1.25 -3.37 9.36
CA HIS A 76 1.08 -4.52 10.25
C HIS A 76 0.74 -4.11 11.69
N ALA A 77 1.38 -3.06 12.22
CA ALA A 77 1.08 -2.55 13.56
C ALA A 77 -0.38 -2.07 13.65
N LEU A 78 -0.85 -1.30 12.65
CA LEU A 78 -2.24 -0.85 12.58
C LEU A 78 -3.22 -2.02 12.42
N ALA A 79 -2.86 -3.06 11.66
CA ALA A 79 -3.67 -4.28 11.57
C ALA A 79 -3.84 -4.96 12.94
N SER A 80 -2.77 -5.07 13.74
CA SER A 80 -2.84 -5.59 15.12
C SER A 80 -3.63 -4.69 16.08
N LEU A 81 -3.58 -3.37 15.87
CA LEU A 81 -4.32 -2.39 16.67
C LEU A 81 -5.82 -2.35 16.33
N TYR A 82 -6.29 -3.08 15.33
CA TYR A 82 -7.70 -3.14 14.95
C TYR A 82 -8.63 -3.55 16.11
N GLN A 83 -8.12 -4.28 17.11
CA GLN A 83 -8.84 -4.59 18.36
C GLN A 83 -9.27 -3.34 19.15
N TYR A 84 -8.61 -2.20 18.94
CA TYR A 84 -8.92 -0.90 19.54
C TYR A 84 -9.75 0.01 18.61
N ARG A 85 -10.37 -0.54 17.56
CA ARG A 85 -11.26 0.24 16.66
C ARG A 85 -12.32 1.00 17.46
N ASN A 86 -12.60 2.23 17.03
CA ASN A 86 -13.54 3.15 17.69
C ASN A 86 -13.13 3.59 19.11
N LYS A 87 -11.87 3.37 19.53
CA LYS A 87 -11.32 3.84 20.82
C LYS A 87 -10.21 4.88 20.66
N VAL A 88 -10.00 5.39 19.45
CA VAL A 88 -8.93 6.35 19.13
C VAL A 88 -9.57 7.71 18.87
N ASP A 89 -9.26 8.69 19.71
CA ASP A 89 -9.80 10.06 19.59
C ASP A 89 -9.01 10.92 18.61
N LEU A 90 -7.68 10.74 18.57
CA LEU A 90 -6.77 11.54 17.76
C LEU A 90 -5.68 10.66 17.15
N ILE A 91 -5.44 10.87 15.86
CA ILE A 91 -4.30 10.29 15.13
C ILE A 91 -3.40 11.45 14.70
N LEU A 92 -2.14 11.43 15.15
CA LEU A 92 -1.10 12.35 14.69
C LEU A 92 -0.10 11.55 13.84
N THR A 93 0.09 11.97 12.60
CA THR A 93 1.06 11.37 11.68
C THR A 93 1.85 12.46 10.95
N ASP A 94 3.13 12.20 10.75
CA ASP A 94 4.02 13.01 9.91
C ASP A 94 4.56 12.11 8.78
N PRO A 95 3.71 11.78 7.79
CA PRO A 95 4.14 10.93 6.68
C PRO A 95 5.13 11.68 5.79
N PRO A 96 5.96 10.96 5.04
CA PRO A 96 6.88 11.58 4.08
C PRO A 96 6.12 12.37 3.00
N TYR A 97 6.54 13.61 2.77
CA TYR A 97 5.84 14.57 1.88
C TYR A 97 6.12 14.41 0.38
N ASN A 98 6.93 13.43 -0.03
CA ASN A 98 7.27 13.17 -1.44
C ASN A 98 7.81 14.39 -2.20
N THR A 99 8.58 15.25 -1.53
CA THR A 99 9.20 16.47 -2.09
C THR A 99 10.36 16.19 -3.07
N GLY A 100 10.58 14.92 -3.41
CA GLY A 100 11.63 14.48 -4.34
C GLY A 100 13.02 14.27 -3.73
N LYS A 101 13.22 14.59 -2.44
CA LYS A 101 14.52 14.42 -1.75
C LYS A 101 14.59 13.22 -0.81
N ASP A 102 13.48 12.88 -0.14
CA ASP A 102 13.51 12.05 1.07
C ASP A 102 12.63 10.78 1.05
N PHE A 103 11.95 10.46 -0.06
CA PHE A 103 11.04 9.31 -0.08
C PHE A 103 11.17 8.43 -1.32
N ARG A 104 11.23 7.11 -1.07
CA ARG A 104 10.91 6.08 -2.05
C ARG A 104 10.07 5.00 -1.43
N TYR A 105 8.99 4.68 -2.13
CA TYR A 105 8.29 3.43 -1.95
C TYR A 105 9.20 2.31 -2.45
N ASN A 106 9.40 1.28 -1.65
CA ASN A 106 9.98 0.05 -2.18
C ASN A 106 8.82 -0.80 -2.73
N ASP A 107 8.51 -0.61 -4.00
CA ASP A 107 7.45 -1.34 -4.70
C ASP A 107 7.76 -2.85 -4.81
N LYS A 108 8.96 -3.30 -4.40
CA LYS A 108 9.32 -4.72 -4.34
C LYS A 108 8.63 -5.51 -3.22
N GLN A 109 7.55 -5.05 -2.60
CA GLN A 109 6.59 -5.96 -1.95
C GLN A 109 5.78 -6.79 -2.98
N THR A 110 6.44 -7.21 -4.07
CA THR A 110 5.93 -8.21 -5.02
C THR A 110 5.94 -9.61 -4.41
N LYS A 111 6.65 -9.82 -3.29
CA LYS A 111 6.55 -11.03 -2.47
C LYS A 111 5.73 -10.72 -1.23
N LEU A 112 4.51 -11.26 -1.24
CA LEU A 112 3.58 -11.51 -0.13
C LEU A 112 3.45 -10.41 0.97
N PRO A 113 2.23 -9.90 1.25
CA PRO A 113 2.01 -8.83 2.23
C PRO A 113 2.32 -9.18 3.69
N ASN A 114 2.86 -10.39 3.96
CA ASN A 114 3.27 -10.86 5.28
C ASN A 114 4.78 -11.24 5.33
N ASP A 115 5.59 -10.89 4.33
CA ASP A 115 7.04 -11.14 4.32
C ASP A 115 7.74 -10.35 5.44
N GLU A 116 8.75 -10.94 6.08
CA GLU A 116 9.48 -10.36 7.23
C GLU A 116 10.64 -9.45 6.80
N GLU A 117 11.04 -9.49 5.53
CA GLU A 117 12.14 -8.67 5.03
C GLU A 117 11.69 -7.22 4.75
N LEU A 118 12.30 -6.28 5.48
CA LEU A 118 12.29 -4.86 5.13
C LEU A 118 13.04 -4.71 3.80
N GLY A 119 12.31 -4.55 2.70
CA GLY A 119 12.92 -4.54 1.37
C GLY A 119 14.05 -3.51 1.22
N ASP A 120 14.94 -3.74 0.25
CA ASP A 120 16.16 -2.94 0.01
C ASP A 120 15.99 -1.41 0.06
N LEU A 121 16.92 -0.73 0.73
CA LEU A 121 17.08 0.74 0.65
C LEU A 121 17.52 1.13 -0.77
N ILE A 122 16.66 1.84 -1.49
CA ILE A 122 16.99 2.38 -2.81
C ILE A 122 17.78 3.70 -2.61
N LYS A 123 19.01 3.81 -3.16
CA LYS A 123 20.03 4.89 -2.91
C LYS A 123 19.62 6.31 -3.34
N SER A 124 20.45 7.32 -3.63
CA SER A 124 19.99 8.64 -4.19
C SER A 124 20.55 9.03 -5.58
N ASP A 125 21.23 8.11 -6.26
CA ASP A 125 21.61 8.00 -7.70
C ASP A 125 20.85 7.06 -8.72
N ASP A 126 20.40 5.83 -8.42
CA ASP A 126 19.72 4.84 -9.31
C ASP A 126 18.69 5.40 -10.34
N PRO A 127 18.89 5.26 -11.66
CA PRO A 127 17.97 5.78 -12.69
C PRO A 127 16.60 5.07 -12.78
N ALA A 128 16.39 3.91 -12.13
CA ALA A 128 15.15 3.13 -12.22
C ALA A 128 14.12 3.41 -11.11
N ARG A 129 14.26 4.51 -10.38
CA ARG A 129 13.53 4.83 -9.12
C ARG A 129 12.06 5.16 -9.21
N HIS A 130 11.64 5.54 -10.41
CA HIS A 130 10.27 5.98 -10.66
C HIS A 130 9.48 4.92 -11.43
N THR A 131 10.08 3.77 -11.72
CA THR A 131 9.57 2.78 -12.67
C THR A 131 9.85 1.33 -12.30
N LYS A 132 10.32 1.03 -11.09
CA LYS A 132 10.53 -0.35 -10.62
C LYS A 132 10.03 -0.58 -9.21
#